data_AF-A0A7C1MYZ2-F1
#
_entry.id   AF-A0A7C1MYZ2-F1
#
_cell.length_a   1.000
_cell.length_b   1.000
_cell.length_c   1.000
_cell.angle_alpha   90.00
_cell.angle_beta   90.00
_cell.angle_gamma   90.00
#
_symmetry.space_group_name_H-M   'P 1'
#
loop_
_entity.id
_entity.type
_entity.pdbx_description
1 polymer ?
#
loop_
_entity_poly.entity_id
_entity_poly.type
_entity_poly.pdbx_seq_one_letter_code
_entity_poly.pdbx_strand_id
1 'polypeptide(L)'
;IKDPGDKAETFVACHLLKAVEGWNDMGLGKFELGYLRDKEKREVDFIVARDGNPWFLVEVKQKDDSISPALKYYQQQLDVPFAFQVVLESKYVDANCFAKAGAPIVVPARTFLSQLL
;
A
#
# COMPACT_ATOMS: atom_id res chain seq x y z
N ILE A 1 -15.96 12.49 6.35
CA ILE A 1 -15.82 11.01 6.39
C ILE A 1 -16.33 10.50 7.73
N LYS A 2 -17.33 9.60 7.74
CA LYS A 2 -17.98 9.13 8.97
C LYS A 2 -17.63 7.67 9.30
N ASP A 3 -17.49 6.81 8.30
CA ASP A 3 -17.15 5.40 8.49
C ASP A 3 -15.68 5.21 8.94
N PRO A 4 -15.39 4.33 9.91
CA PRO A 4 -14.02 4.04 10.32
C PRO A 4 -13.12 3.50 9.22
N GLY A 5 -13.64 2.68 8.30
CA GLY A 5 -12.90 2.14 7.15
C GLY A 5 -12.49 3.24 6.18
N ASP A 6 -13.43 4.08 5.76
CA ASP A 6 -13.14 5.22 4.89
C ASP A 6 -12.10 6.18 5.50
N LYS A 7 -12.13 6.36 6.83
CA LYS A 7 -11.13 7.15 7.56
C LYS A 7 -9.76 6.50 7.54
N ALA A 8 -9.70 5.18 7.66
CA ALA A 8 -8.47 4.42 7.61
C ALA A 8 -7.80 4.53 6.24
N GLU A 9 -8.58 4.31 5.18
CA GLU A 9 -8.12 4.45 3.79
C GLU A 9 -7.63 5.88 3.53
N THR A 10 -8.40 6.89 3.91
CA THR A 10 -8.01 8.30 3.73
C THR A 10 -6.74 8.64 4.50
N PHE A 11 -6.58 8.13 5.72
CA PHE A 11 -5.38 8.34 6.52
C PHE A 11 -4.14 7.77 5.83
N VAL A 12 -4.21 6.53 5.33
CA VAL A 12 -3.11 5.90 4.58
C VAL A 12 -2.86 6.63 3.25
N ALA A 13 -3.90 7.03 2.54
CA ALA A 13 -3.80 7.80 1.30
C ALA A 13 -3.01 9.10 1.47
N CYS A 14 -3.30 9.87 2.52
CA CYS A 14 -2.57 11.11 2.81
C CYS A 14 -1.08 10.88 3.06
N HIS A 15 -0.73 9.80 3.78
CA HIS A 15 0.67 9.44 4.00
C HIS A 15 1.38 9.01 2.72
N LEU A 16 0.72 8.22 1.87
CA LEU A 16 1.24 7.80 0.57
C LEU A 16 1.45 9.01 -0.35
N LEU A 17 0.48 9.93 -0.40
CA LEU A 17 0.58 11.15 -1.19
C LEU A 17 1.76 12.01 -0.73
N LYS A 18 1.88 12.26 0.59
CA LYS A 18 3.03 12.98 1.19
C LYS A 18 4.36 12.33 0.79
N ALA A 19 4.44 11.00 0.84
CA ALA A 19 5.66 10.27 0.51
C ALA A 19 6.00 10.38 -0.98
N VAL A 20 5.03 10.16 -1.86
CA VAL A 20 5.20 10.27 -3.32
C VAL A 20 5.64 11.67 -3.73
N GLU A 21 4.99 12.71 -3.20
CA GLU A 21 5.38 14.11 -3.45
C GLU A 21 6.79 14.38 -2.91
N GLY A 22 7.08 13.96 -1.66
CA GLY A 22 8.41 14.13 -1.06
C GLY A 22 9.53 13.43 -1.82
N TRP A 23 9.33 12.20 -2.30
CA TRP A 23 10.33 11.47 -3.09
C TRP A 23 10.58 12.14 -4.46
N ASN A 24 9.53 12.68 -5.09
CA ASN A 24 9.63 13.44 -6.33
C ASN A 24 10.42 14.75 -6.11
N ASP A 25 10.07 15.51 -5.06
CA ASP A 25 10.75 16.77 -4.72
C ASP A 25 12.23 16.57 -4.36
N MET A 26 12.56 15.43 -3.74
CA MET A 26 13.94 15.03 -3.46
C MET A 26 14.70 14.49 -4.68
N GLY A 27 14.02 14.27 -5.82
CA GLY A 27 14.64 13.75 -7.03
C GLY A 27 15.04 12.26 -6.95
N LEU A 28 14.38 11.46 -6.12
CA LEU A 28 14.70 10.02 -5.92
C LEU A 28 14.20 9.11 -7.06
N GLY A 29 13.47 9.68 -8.02
CA GLY A 29 12.81 9.01 -9.14
C GLY A 29 11.48 9.70 -9.47
N LYS A 30 10.76 9.19 -10.47
CA LYS A 30 9.39 9.61 -10.76
C LYS A 30 8.40 8.67 -10.08
N PHE A 31 7.69 9.15 -9.08
CA PHE A 31 6.70 8.38 -8.32
C PHE A 31 5.27 8.84 -8.63
N GLU A 32 4.37 7.88 -8.75
CA GLU A 32 2.95 8.11 -9.06
C GLU A 32 2.09 7.27 -8.10
N LEU A 33 1.05 7.88 -7.54
CA LEU A 33 0.04 7.21 -6.70
C LEU A 33 -1.25 7.02 -7.51
N GLY A 34 -1.81 5.82 -7.48
CA GLY A 34 -3.06 5.48 -8.16
C GLY A 34 -3.91 4.49 -7.39
N TYR A 35 -5.05 4.12 -7.96
CA TYR A 35 -5.99 3.10 -7.46
C TYR A 35 -6.20 2.01 -8.53
N LEU A 36 -6.48 0.78 -8.11
CA LEU A 36 -6.73 -0.33 -9.03
C LEU A 36 -8.16 -0.85 -8.93
N ARG A 37 -8.82 -0.93 -10.08
CA ARG A 37 -10.16 -1.49 -10.22
C ARG A 37 -10.35 -2.10 -11.60
N ASP A 38 -11.01 -3.25 -11.66
CA ASP A 38 -11.36 -3.88 -12.93
C ASP A 38 -12.88 -4.05 -13.12
N LYS A 39 -13.25 -4.61 -14.27
CA LYS A 39 -14.65 -4.85 -14.66
C LYS A 39 -15.32 -5.95 -13.84
N GLU A 40 -14.55 -6.83 -13.20
CA GLU A 40 -15.03 -7.86 -12.29
C GLU A 40 -15.22 -7.33 -10.86
N LYS A 41 -15.05 -6.01 -10.66
CA LYS A 41 -15.14 -5.30 -9.38
C LYS A 41 -14.10 -5.77 -8.36
N ARG A 42 -12.94 -6.27 -8.81
CA ARG A 42 -11.78 -6.47 -7.93
C ARG A 42 -11.10 -5.13 -7.74
N GLU A 43 -10.86 -4.79 -6.47
CA GLU A 43 -10.31 -3.51 -6.05
C GLU A 43 -9.09 -3.74 -5.16
N VAL A 44 -8.10 -2.87 -5.31
CA VAL A 44 -7.00 -2.67 -4.36
C VAL A 44 -6.87 -1.16 -4.18
N ASP A 45 -6.87 -0.72 -2.92
CA ASP A 45 -7.02 0.70 -2.58
C ASP A 45 -5.97 1.57 -3.25
N PHE A 46 -4.69 1.17 -3.20
CA PHE A 46 -3.60 1.94 -3.78
C PHE A 46 -2.54 1.12 -4.51
N ILE A 47 -1.96 1.75 -5.54
CA ILE A 47 -0.73 1.35 -6.22
C ILE A 47 0.23 2.53 -6.22
N VAL A 48 1.50 2.28 -5.91
CA VAL A 48 2.59 3.22 -6.14
C VAL A 48 3.46 2.70 -7.26
N ALA A 49 3.69 3.52 -8.28
CA ALA A 49 4.63 3.24 -9.36
C ALA A 49 5.90 4.08 -9.18
N ARG A 50 7.03 3.52 -9.61
CA ARG A 50 8.34 4.18 -9.68
C ARG A 50 8.89 4.06 -11.09
N ASP A 51 9.23 5.19 -11.68
CA ASP A 51 9.82 5.31 -13.02
C ASP A 51 8.98 4.57 -14.08
N GLY A 52 7.65 4.71 -13.98
CA GLY A 52 6.67 4.08 -14.88
C GLY A 52 6.37 2.60 -14.61
N ASN A 53 6.98 2.00 -13.59
CA ASN A 53 6.77 0.59 -13.24
C ASN A 53 6.06 0.45 -11.88
N PRO A 54 5.04 -0.42 -11.74
CA PRO A 54 4.43 -0.75 -10.45
C PRO A 54 5.49 -1.15 -9.42
N TRP A 55 5.49 -0.49 -8.26
CA TRP A 55 6.47 -0.76 -7.21
C TRP A 55 5.85 -1.45 -6.00
N PHE A 56 4.75 -0.94 -5.46
CA PHE A 56 4.03 -1.66 -4.41
C PHE A 56 2.52 -1.42 -4.43
N LEU A 57 1.79 -2.40 -3.92
CA LEU A 57 0.34 -2.34 -3.70
C LEU A 57 0.03 -2.19 -2.22
N VAL A 58 -1.07 -1.48 -1.91
CA VAL A 58 -1.57 -1.30 -0.55
C VAL A 58 -3.07 -1.56 -0.52
N GLU A 59 -3.47 -2.47 0.37
CA GLU A 59 -4.85 -2.71 0.79
C GLU A 59 -4.96 -2.30 2.27
N VAL A 60 -5.91 -1.44 2.62
CA VAL A 60 -6.09 -0.95 3.99
C VAL A 60 -7.19 -1.74 4.68
N LYS A 61 -6.92 -2.19 5.91
CA LYS A 61 -7.90 -2.85 6.76
C LYS A 61 -7.86 -2.26 8.16
N GLN A 62 -9.03 -2.18 8.80
CA GLN A 62 -9.11 -1.76 10.20
C GLN A 62 -8.53 -2.83 11.13
N LYS A 63 -8.95 -4.10 10.97
CA LYS A 63 -8.64 -5.23 11.87
C LYS A 63 -8.28 -6.55 11.18
N ASP A 64 -8.57 -6.68 9.89
CA ASP A 64 -8.47 -7.96 9.17
C ASP A 64 -7.02 -8.27 8.79
N ASP A 65 -6.52 -9.43 9.23
CA ASP A 65 -5.19 -9.96 8.95
C ASP A 65 -5.20 -11.04 7.84
N SER A 66 -6.35 -11.33 7.23
CA SER A 66 -6.43 -12.24 6.10
C SER A 66 -6.11 -11.52 4.79
N ILE A 67 -5.08 -11.97 4.07
CA ILE A 67 -4.66 -11.34 2.80
C ILE A 67 -5.81 -11.35 1.79
N SER A 68 -6.16 -10.16 1.29
CA SER A 68 -7.14 -9.99 0.23
C SER A 68 -6.77 -10.80 -1.03
N PRO A 69 -7.70 -11.61 -1.58
CA PRO A 69 -7.48 -12.30 -2.85
C PRO A 69 -7.22 -11.34 -4.02
N ALA A 70 -7.81 -10.13 -3.99
CA ALA A 70 -7.59 -9.11 -5.01
C ALA A 70 -6.15 -8.58 -4.96
N LEU A 71 -5.60 -8.35 -3.76
CA LEU A 71 -4.22 -7.94 -3.57
C LEU A 71 -3.24 -8.95 -4.17
N LYS A 72 -3.44 -10.25 -3.88
CA LYS A 72 -2.64 -11.33 -4.46
C LYS A 72 -2.79 -11.42 -5.99
N TYR A 73 -4.03 -11.28 -6.49
CA TYR A 73 -4.32 -11.30 -7.92
C TYR A 73 -3.58 -10.19 -8.68
N TYR A 74 -3.71 -8.93 -8.24
CA TYR A 74 -3.07 -7.80 -8.90
C TYR A 74 -1.55 -7.83 -8.77
N GLN A 75 -1.02 -8.29 -7.63
CA GLN A 75 0.43 -8.45 -7.50
C GLN A 75 0.98 -9.39 -8.57
N GLN A 76 0.34 -10.54 -8.78
CA GLN A 76 0.75 -11.52 -9.78
C GLN A 76 0.53 -11.00 -11.21
N GLN A 77 -0.60 -10.35 -11.46
CA GLN A 77 -0.97 -9.85 -12.78
C GLN A 77 -0.06 -8.72 -13.27
N LEU A 78 0.41 -7.86 -12.36
CA LEU A 78 1.23 -6.68 -12.66
C LEU A 78 2.71 -6.88 -12.35
N ASP A 79 3.11 -8.06 -11.89
CA ASP A 79 4.47 -8.41 -11.45
C ASP A 79 5.05 -7.39 -10.44
N VAL A 80 4.24 -7.00 -9.45
CA VAL A 80 4.61 -5.97 -8.47
C VAL A 80 5.49 -6.59 -7.38
N PRO A 81 6.69 -6.02 -7.08
CA PRO A 81 7.62 -6.66 -6.16
C PRO A 81 7.12 -6.70 -4.72
N PHE A 82 6.26 -5.76 -4.32
CA PHE A 82 5.71 -5.69 -2.96
C PHE A 82 4.18 -5.51 -2.96
N ALA A 83 3.52 -6.15 -2.00
CA ALA A 83 2.09 -6.01 -1.76
C ALA A 83 1.80 -6.08 -0.26
N PHE A 84 1.11 -5.07 0.26
CA PHE A 84 0.91 -4.89 1.69
C PHE A 84 -0.57 -4.83 2.04
N GLN A 85 -0.99 -5.68 2.96
CA GLN A 85 -2.24 -5.46 3.69
C GLN A 85 -1.94 -4.69 4.96
N VAL A 86 -2.27 -3.40 4.95
CA VAL A 86 -1.95 -2.45 6.01
C VAL A 86 -3.07 -2.45 7.04
N VAL A 87 -2.77 -2.92 8.25
CA VAL A 87 -3.77 -3.07 9.33
C VAL A 87 -3.58 -2.00 10.40
N LEU A 88 -4.60 -1.17 10.62
CA LEU A 88 -4.52 -0.04 11.54
C LEU A 88 -4.47 -0.45 13.01
N GLU A 89 -5.29 -1.41 13.44
CA GLU A 89 -5.37 -1.85 14.84
C GLU A 89 -4.37 -2.96 15.20
N SER A 90 -3.42 -3.25 14.30
CA SER A 90 -2.33 -4.18 14.62
C SER A 90 -1.23 -3.50 15.43
N LYS A 91 -0.54 -4.28 16.28
CA LYS A 91 0.56 -3.80 17.11
C LYS A 91 1.77 -3.48 16.23
N TYR A 92 2.48 -2.40 16.56
CA TYR A 92 3.74 -2.06 15.89
C TYR A 92 4.71 -3.25 15.94
N VAL A 93 5.37 -3.48 14.81
CA VAL A 93 6.48 -4.43 14.65
C VAL A 93 7.67 -3.67 14.08
N ASP A 94 8.82 -3.81 14.71
CA ASP A 94 10.06 -3.18 14.24
C ASP A 94 10.71 -4.03 13.15
N ALA A 95 10.21 -3.91 11.91
CA ALA A 95 10.68 -4.68 10.76
C ALA A 95 10.61 -3.85 9.48
N ASN A 96 11.62 -3.99 8.63
CA ASN A 96 11.61 -3.39 7.29
C ASN A 96 10.70 -4.21 6.35
N CYS A 97 9.55 -3.65 5.99
CA CYS A 97 8.57 -4.32 5.14
C CYS A 97 8.98 -4.35 3.66
N PHE A 98 9.95 -3.53 3.26
CA PHE A 98 10.56 -3.51 1.93
C PHE A 98 11.84 -4.37 1.84
N ALA A 99 12.22 -5.10 2.89
CA ALA A 99 13.49 -5.83 2.92
C ALA A 99 13.58 -6.99 1.90
N LYS A 100 12.45 -7.59 1.54
CA LYS A 100 12.40 -8.74 0.61
C LYS A 100 11.13 -8.71 -0.23
N ALA A 101 11.28 -8.68 -1.55
CA ALA A 101 10.18 -8.86 -2.48
C ALA A 101 9.64 -10.30 -2.39
N GLY A 102 8.34 -10.48 -2.62
CA GLY A 102 7.71 -11.80 -2.50
C GLY A 102 6.19 -11.73 -2.38
N ALA A 103 5.60 -12.78 -1.79
CA ALA A 103 4.15 -12.85 -1.59
C ALA A 103 3.61 -11.67 -0.75
N PRO A 104 2.31 -11.35 -0.85
CA PRO A 104 1.73 -10.28 -0.05
C PRO A 104 1.90 -10.54 1.45
N ILE A 105 2.16 -9.49 2.21
CA ILE A 105 2.31 -9.58 3.67
C ILE A 105 1.34 -8.65 4.37
N VAL A 106 0.93 -9.05 5.57
CA VAL A 106 0.20 -8.18 6.49
C VAL A 106 1.22 -7.34 7.24
N VAL A 107 0.98 -6.04 7.31
CA VAL A 107 1.87 -5.10 7.99
C VAL A 107 1.06 -4.15 8.87
N PRO A 108 1.47 -3.89 10.13
CA PRO A 108 0.85 -2.84 10.93
C PRO A 108 1.01 -1.47 10.27
N ALA A 109 -0.05 -0.65 10.29
CA ALA A 109 0.00 0.70 9.71
C ALA A 109 1.16 1.53 10.27
N ARG A 110 1.41 1.43 11.58
CA ARG A 110 2.54 2.15 12.21
C ARG A 110 3.89 1.72 11.65
N THR A 111 4.09 0.43 11.39
CA THR A 111 5.32 -0.12 10.82
C THR A 111 5.51 0.31 9.38
N PHE A 112 4.45 0.24 8.56
CA PHE A 112 4.51 0.62 7.16
C PHE A 112 4.73 2.13 6.98
N LEU A 113 3.90 2.96 7.62
CA LEU A 113 3.90 4.40 7.42
C LEU A 113 5.17 5.08 7.95
N SER A 114 5.85 4.52 8.95
CA SER A 114 7.12 5.04 9.45
C SER A 114 8.30 4.85 8.50
N GLN A 115 8.12 4.08 7.42
CA GLN A 115 9.15 3.77 6.43
C GLN A 115 9.00 4.59 5.13
N LEU A 116 7.94 5.39 4.99
CA LEU A 116 7.62 6.05 3.73
C LEU A 116 8.33 7.41 3.54
N LEU A 117 8.63 8.15 4.60
CA LEU A 117 9.43 9.38 4.57
C LEU A 117 9.73 9.85 5.99
#